data_AF-A0A9Q9UCV3-F1
#
_entry.id   AF-A0A9Q9UCV3-F1
#
_cell.length_a   1.000
_cell.length_b   1.000
_cell.length_c   1.000
_cell.angle_alpha   90.00
_cell.angle_beta   90.00
_cell.angle_gamma   90.00
#
_symmetry.space_group_name_H-M   'P 1'
#
loop_
_entity.id
_entity.type
_entity.pdbx_description
1 polymer ?
#
loop_
_entity_poly.entity_id
_entity_poly.type
_entity_poly.pdbx_seq_one_letter_code
_entity_poly.pdbx_strand_id
1 'polypeptide(L)'
;MPGTYNGAFGWYNERLGSGGRNNTERWNQDKSALMEVFSSMHFLTTKPGQGDVEDELVRGMGAALRETKNYPRLWISWALQMYLEIVQGLGESVGRGDEQFKKESLKIQKALVELPKTTERKQVLQVATRWNHDPIFEISQANAEMGLAAHDSEESSEFHFFRRNPIHCGLLIHDMRSMLHVNGVKTAAHSGGQAWEDLEELWGYQGNPCFFIGNPPTDLEGYYRNYCLCLGTSLTNWAPNRRSAKPTEHKGNAPNMKFDGWVSLSLDNRIRVDNAREPWTIAIVGELLTEGRKKAMMDGKGHIQENLKQKAKEANLEAVPTSPSGLIEQLAQVVNSEIPRISFDYLTMHNIAWSFLTDLKRAFTAEVGPKFLNYIPSEDQLPFVVGYVFSTAAGHGSTDVRERGVGNDRFLNVATEVMDEFLHEGKGKIIKEAREANVEPEDVEDVDVDGSELWGPRKFNMEQFRRDRHLGARASNADVAELMRLLQMMG
;
A
#
# COMPACT_ATOMS: atom_id res chain seq x y z
N MET A 1 29.40 -10.33 -34.11
CA MET A 1 28.80 -9.00 -33.98
C MET A 1 27.91 -8.99 -32.74
N PRO A 2 27.97 -7.96 -31.89
CA PRO A 2 27.29 -7.95 -30.60
C PRO A 2 25.83 -7.55 -30.83
N GLY A 3 24.93 -8.54 -30.88
CA GLY A 3 23.49 -8.27 -31.02
C GLY A 3 22.89 -7.92 -29.65
N THR A 4 22.51 -6.65 -29.46
CA THR A 4 21.19 -6.39 -28.85
C THR A 4 20.16 -7.23 -29.60
N TYR A 5 19.13 -7.73 -28.93
CA TYR A 5 18.02 -8.34 -29.67
C TYR A 5 17.47 -7.25 -30.60
N ASN A 6 17.75 -7.39 -31.88
CA ASN A 6 17.46 -6.45 -32.95
C ASN A 6 16.41 -7.04 -33.93
N GLY A 7 15.50 -7.86 -33.39
CA GLY A 7 14.67 -8.77 -34.17
C GLY A 7 15.41 -9.91 -34.88
N ALA A 8 16.73 -10.09 -34.74
CA ALA A 8 17.46 -11.19 -35.41
C ALA A 8 17.02 -12.61 -34.98
N PHE A 9 16.32 -12.71 -33.84
CA PHE A 9 15.69 -13.96 -33.39
C PHE A 9 14.17 -14.01 -33.63
N GLY A 10 13.60 -13.01 -34.32
CA GLY A 10 12.17 -12.87 -34.61
C GLY A 10 11.37 -12.36 -33.41
N TRP A 11 10.21 -11.75 -33.66
CA TRP A 11 9.32 -11.13 -32.67
C TRP A 11 8.35 -12.13 -32.03
N TYR A 12 8.11 -11.97 -30.74
CA TYR A 12 7.06 -12.70 -30.03
C TYR A 12 5.70 -12.25 -30.54
N ASN A 13 4.86 -13.23 -30.90
CA ASN A 13 3.55 -12.97 -31.46
C ASN A 13 2.46 -13.38 -30.47
N GLU A 14 1.87 -12.37 -29.81
CA GLU A 14 0.76 -12.52 -28.85
C GLU A 14 -0.41 -13.34 -29.41
N ARG A 15 -0.69 -13.24 -30.71
CA ARG A 15 -1.79 -13.96 -31.37
C ARG A 15 -1.49 -15.42 -31.62
N LEU A 16 -0.22 -15.75 -31.84
CA LEU A 16 0.19 -17.13 -32.00
C LEU A 16 0.20 -17.85 -30.64
N GLY A 17 0.59 -17.17 -29.56
CA GLY A 17 0.59 -17.74 -28.21
C GLY A 17 1.32 -19.10 -28.15
N SER A 18 0.70 -20.10 -27.52
CA SER A 18 1.19 -21.50 -27.51
C SER A 18 0.87 -22.30 -28.79
N GLY A 19 0.21 -21.66 -29.77
CA GLY A 19 -0.34 -22.27 -30.99
C GLY A 19 0.68 -22.63 -32.09
N GLY A 20 1.98 -22.64 -31.79
CA GLY A 20 3.02 -23.05 -32.74
C GLY A 20 2.74 -24.45 -33.31
N ARG A 21 2.85 -24.61 -34.63
CA ARG A 21 2.44 -25.82 -35.36
C ARG A 21 3.42 -26.98 -35.16
N ASN A 22 4.67 -26.68 -34.80
CA ASN A 22 5.72 -27.64 -34.51
C ASN A 22 6.64 -27.17 -33.37
N ASN A 23 7.47 -28.07 -32.84
CA ASN A 23 8.36 -27.78 -31.70
C ASN A 23 9.39 -26.68 -32.00
N THR A 24 9.83 -26.54 -33.24
CA THR A 24 10.80 -25.50 -33.63
C THR A 24 10.18 -24.11 -33.60
N GLU A 25 8.93 -23.97 -34.06
CA GLU A 25 8.19 -22.71 -33.98
C GLU A 25 7.92 -22.30 -32.54
N ARG A 26 7.55 -23.26 -31.68
CA ARG A 26 7.36 -23.03 -30.24
C ARG A 26 8.65 -22.57 -29.56
N TRP A 27 9.74 -23.30 -29.80
CA TRP A 27 11.07 -22.92 -29.28
C TRP A 27 11.50 -21.51 -29.72
N ASN A 28 11.27 -21.15 -30.97
CA ASN A 28 11.60 -19.80 -31.46
C ASN A 28 10.71 -18.74 -30.79
N GLN A 29 9.41 -18.99 -30.60
CA GLN A 29 8.53 -18.07 -29.87
C GLN A 29 8.97 -17.87 -28.42
N ASP A 30 9.33 -18.95 -27.72
CA ASP A 30 9.78 -18.88 -26.32
C ASP A 30 11.08 -18.08 -26.17
N LYS A 31 12.00 -18.34 -27.10
CA LYS A 31 13.25 -17.58 -27.19
C LYS A 31 12.98 -16.10 -27.43
N SER A 32 12.12 -15.76 -28.38
CA SER A 32 11.75 -14.36 -28.67
C SER A 32 11.14 -13.67 -27.45
N ALA A 33 10.17 -14.31 -26.79
CA ALA A 33 9.48 -13.77 -25.62
C ALA A 33 10.43 -13.38 -24.48
N LEU A 34 11.48 -14.17 -24.26
CA LEU A 34 12.48 -13.93 -23.22
C LEU A 34 13.53 -12.90 -23.66
N MET A 35 14.00 -12.99 -24.91
CA MET A 35 15.00 -12.06 -25.43
C MET A 35 14.48 -10.62 -25.47
N GLU A 36 13.18 -10.42 -25.71
CA GLU A 36 12.54 -9.10 -25.71
C GLU A 36 12.54 -8.40 -24.35
N VAL A 37 12.50 -9.13 -23.24
CA VAL A 37 12.51 -8.56 -21.87
C VAL A 37 13.86 -8.70 -21.17
N PHE A 38 14.82 -9.39 -21.79
CA PHE A 38 16.11 -9.70 -21.17
C PHE A 38 16.95 -8.47 -20.83
N SER A 39 17.00 -7.48 -21.73
CA SER A 39 17.69 -6.22 -21.48
C SER A 39 17.08 -5.46 -20.29
N SER A 40 15.74 -5.45 -20.20
CA SER A 40 15.00 -4.89 -19.07
C SER A 40 15.34 -5.59 -17.77
N MET A 41 15.25 -6.92 -17.73
CA MET A 41 15.61 -7.69 -16.54
C MET A 41 17.06 -7.46 -16.11
N HIS A 42 17.99 -7.44 -17.08
CA HIS A 42 19.38 -7.13 -16.80
C HIS A 42 19.52 -5.77 -16.13
N PHE A 43 18.94 -4.70 -16.69
CA PHE A 43 18.95 -3.36 -16.09
C PHE A 43 18.42 -3.38 -14.64
N LEU A 44 17.30 -4.07 -14.39
CA LEU A 44 16.70 -4.16 -13.06
C LEU A 44 17.58 -4.88 -12.02
N THR A 45 18.52 -5.70 -12.46
CA THR A 45 19.48 -6.38 -11.57
C THR A 45 20.71 -5.54 -11.24
N THR A 46 20.87 -4.39 -11.90
CA THR A 46 21.96 -3.46 -11.66
C THR A 46 21.62 -2.50 -10.52
N LYS A 47 22.64 -1.99 -9.81
CA LYS A 47 22.43 -0.94 -8.80
C LYS A 47 21.65 0.29 -9.29
N PRO A 48 21.94 0.88 -10.47
CA PRO A 48 21.20 2.05 -10.95
C PRO A 48 19.76 1.75 -11.40
N GLY A 49 19.48 0.50 -11.79
CA GLY A 49 18.14 0.03 -12.20
C GLY A 49 17.39 -0.75 -11.13
N GLN A 50 17.91 -0.83 -9.91
CA GLN A 50 17.28 -1.58 -8.82
C GLN A 50 15.98 -0.86 -8.39
N GLY A 51 14.84 -1.53 -8.56
CA GLY A 51 13.52 -1.04 -8.15
C GLY A 51 13.24 -1.20 -6.65
N ASP A 52 12.00 -0.94 -6.24
CA ASP A 52 11.55 -1.21 -4.86
C ASP A 52 11.21 -2.68 -4.62
N VAL A 53 10.74 -3.37 -5.67
CA VAL A 53 10.34 -4.79 -5.65
C VAL A 53 11.05 -5.57 -6.74
N GLU A 54 11.18 -6.88 -6.53
CA GLU A 54 11.67 -7.80 -7.56
C GLU A 54 10.79 -9.06 -7.62
N ASP A 55 10.44 -9.51 -8.82
CA ASP A 55 9.85 -10.83 -9.00
C ASP A 55 10.94 -11.93 -9.01
N GLU A 56 10.51 -13.19 -8.98
CA GLU A 56 11.45 -14.33 -8.97
C GLU A 56 12.23 -14.44 -10.29
N LEU A 57 11.69 -13.99 -11.42
CA LEU A 57 12.42 -14.01 -12.69
C LEU A 57 13.56 -12.98 -12.69
N VAL A 58 13.29 -11.73 -12.32
CA VAL A 58 14.31 -10.66 -12.19
C VAL A 58 15.36 -11.05 -11.15
N ARG A 59 14.93 -11.55 -9.98
CA ARG A 59 15.84 -12.01 -8.92
C ARG A 59 16.71 -13.18 -9.39
N GLY A 60 16.10 -14.13 -10.11
CA GLY A 60 16.77 -15.30 -10.68
C GLY A 60 17.81 -14.90 -11.70
N MET A 61 17.47 -13.95 -12.56
CA MET A 61 18.40 -13.37 -13.51
C MET A 61 19.58 -12.73 -12.79
N GLY A 62 19.34 -11.87 -11.80
CA GLY A 62 20.40 -11.24 -11.02
C GLY A 62 21.32 -12.25 -10.33
N ALA A 63 20.76 -13.35 -9.82
CA ALA A 63 21.54 -14.43 -9.24
C ALA A 63 22.42 -15.15 -10.28
N ALA A 64 21.86 -15.48 -11.45
CA ALA A 64 22.59 -16.15 -12.54
C ALA A 64 23.73 -15.27 -13.09
N LEU A 65 23.52 -13.96 -13.17
CA LEU A 65 24.52 -13.00 -13.66
C LEU A 65 25.66 -12.76 -12.66
N ARG A 66 25.37 -12.81 -11.35
CA ARG A 66 26.35 -12.54 -10.29
C ARG A 66 27.16 -13.77 -9.88
N GLU A 67 26.60 -14.97 -9.98
CA GLU A 67 27.24 -16.20 -9.50
C GLU A 67 27.72 -17.09 -10.65
N THR A 68 29.03 -17.17 -10.84
CA THR A 68 29.70 -18.05 -11.82
C THR A 68 29.69 -19.54 -11.44
N LYS A 69 28.88 -19.97 -10.47
CA LYS A 69 28.84 -21.37 -10.04
C LYS A 69 28.02 -22.19 -11.05
N ASN A 70 28.65 -23.23 -11.58
CA ASN A 70 28.17 -24.10 -12.68
C ASN A 70 26.84 -24.86 -12.46
N TYR A 71 26.13 -24.65 -11.35
CA TYR A 71 24.86 -25.32 -11.06
C TYR A 71 23.70 -24.35 -11.25
N PRO A 72 22.90 -24.53 -12.32
CA PRO A 72 21.73 -23.72 -12.56
C PRO A 72 20.74 -24.00 -11.42
N ARG A 73 20.31 -22.93 -10.76
CA ARG A 73 19.38 -23.06 -9.64
C ARG A 73 18.02 -23.46 -10.24
N LEU A 74 17.53 -24.66 -9.89
CA LEU A 74 16.30 -25.23 -10.44
C LEU A 74 15.12 -24.25 -10.44
N TRP A 75 15.01 -23.40 -9.42
CA TRP A 75 13.93 -22.42 -9.31
C TRP A 75 13.96 -21.34 -10.40
N ILE A 76 15.12 -21.05 -11.02
CA ILE A 76 15.21 -20.09 -12.13
C ILE A 76 14.53 -20.64 -13.38
N SER A 77 14.73 -21.93 -13.68
CA SER A 77 14.02 -22.62 -14.76
C SER A 77 12.51 -22.62 -14.54
N TRP A 78 12.06 -22.72 -13.29
CA TRP A 78 10.64 -22.58 -12.93
C TRP A 78 10.12 -21.16 -13.13
N ALA A 79 10.86 -20.13 -12.73
CA ALA A 79 10.47 -18.73 -12.93
C ALA A 79 10.37 -18.39 -14.44
N LEU A 80 11.32 -18.89 -15.24
CA LEU A 80 11.30 -18.77 -16.70
C LEU A 80 10.07 -19.47 -17.29
N GLN A 81 9.77 -20.70 -16.86
CA GLN A 81 8.62 -21.45 -17.32
C GLN A 81 7.31 -20.71 -17.00
N MET A 82 7.16 -20.21 -15.77
CA MET A 82 5.98 -19.45 -15.37
C MET A 82 5.80 -18.19 -16.20
N TYR A 83 6.88 -17.46 -16.47
CA TYR A 83 6.81 -16.28 -17.35
C TYR A 83 6.32 -16.65 -18.75
N LEU A 84 6.88 -17.69 -19.37
CA LEU A 84 6.46 -18.14 -20.69
C LEU A 84 4.98 -18.57 -20.71
N GLU A 85 4.55 -19.34 -19.71
CA GLU A 85 3.15 -19.78 -19.57
C GLU A 85 2.19 -18.60 -19.40
N ILE A 86 2.60 -17.54 -18.69
CA ILE A 86 1.80 -16.33 -18.52
C ILE A 86 1.66 -15.59 -19.84
N VAL A 87 2.78 -15.32 -20.51
CA VAL A 87 2.76 -14.56 -21.77
C VAL A 87 1.99 -15.34 -22.85
N GLN A 88 2.20 -16.66 -22.95
CA GLN A 88 1.46 -17.51 -23.89
C GLN A 88 0.00 -17.70 -23.53
N GLY A 89 -0.31 -17.87 -22.24
CA GLY A 89 -1.64 -18.16 -21.74
C GLY A 89 -2.55 -16.94 -21.77
N LEU A 90 -2.01 -15.75 -21.50
CA LEU A 90 -2.75 -14.49 -21.58
C LEU A 90 -2.80 -13.95 -23.01
N GLY A 91 -1.79 -14.23 -23.85
CA GLY A 91 -1.73 -13.78 -25.25
C GLY A 91 -1.93 -12.27 -25.37
N GLU A 92 -2.91 -11.83 -26.16
CA GLU A 92 -3.26 -10.42 -26.33
C GLU A 92 -3.68 -9.70 -25.03
N SER A 93 -4.06 -10.44 -23.98
CA SER A 93 -4.44 -9.86 -22.68
C SER A 93 -3.27 -9.66 -21.71
N VAL A 94 -2.03 -10.00 -22.10
CA VAL A 94 -0.85 -9.89 -21.22
C VAL A 94 -0.61 -8.45 -20.74
N GLY A 95 -0.96 -7.45 -21.57
CA GLY A 95 -0.80 -6.02 -21.26
C GLY A 95 -1.74 -5.47 -20.18
N ARG A 96 -2.79 -6.19 -19.78
CA ARG A 96 -3.76 -5.70 -18.78
C ARG A 96 -3.13 -5.39 -17.42
N GLY A 97 -2.03 -6.07 -17.07
CA GLY A 97 -1.29 -5.80 -15.84
C GLY A 97 -0.71 -4.39 -15.81
N ASP A 98 -0.16 -3.92 -16.93
CA ASP A 98 0.37 -2.56 -17.08
C ASP A 98 -0.75 -1.50 -16.98
N GLU A 99 -1.88 -1.73 -17.66
CA GLU A 99 -3.04 -0.85 -17.59
C GLU A 99 -3.55 -0.70 -16.15
N GLN A 100 -3.66 -1.81 -15.43
CA GLN A 100 -4.09 -1.81 -14.04
C GLN A 100 -3.07 -1.11 -13.13
N PHE A 101 -1.78 -1.33 -13.37
CA PHE A 101 -0.71 -0.69 -12.62
C PHE A 101 -0.74 0.83 -12.77
N LYS A 102 -0.81 1.34 -14.01
CA LYS A 102 -0.93 2.78 -14.29
C LYS A 102 -2.16 3.38 -13.63
N LYS A 103 -3.31 2.72 -13.77
CA LYS A 103 -4.57 3.18 -13.16
C LYS A 103 -4.48 3.26 -11.63
N GLU A 104 -3.89 2.25 -10.98
CA GLU A 104 -3.73 2.24 -9.53
C GLU A 104 -2.77 3.35 -9.06
N SER A 105 -1.64 3.51 -9.75
CA SER A 105 -0.68 4.57 -9.46
C SER A 105 -1.31 5.96 -9.55
N LEU A 106 -2.05 6.25 -10.64
CA LEU A 106 -2.75 7.52 -10.83
C LEU A 106 -3.79 7.78 -9.74
N LYS A 107 -4.56 6.76 -9.34
CA LYS A 107 -5.55 6.89 -8.25
C LYS A 107 -4.90 7.29 -6.93
N ILE A 108 -3.79 6.66 -6.56
CA ILE A 108 -3.06 7.01 -5.33
C ILE A 108 -2.48 8.43 -5.45
N GLN A 109 -1.92 8.80 -6.60
CA GLN A 109 -1.42 10.15 -6.84
C GLN A 109 -2.52 11.20 -6.68
N LYS A 110 -3.69 10.99 -7.32
CA LYS A 110 -4.83 11.90 -7.26
C LYS A 110 -5.39 12.05 -5.86
N ALA A 111 -5.50 10.96 -5.10
CA ALA A 111 -5.98 11.01 -3.73
C ALA A 111 -5.06 11.84 -2.81
N LEU A 112 -3.76 11.89 -3.13
CA LEU A 112 -2.75 12.53 -2.28
C LEU A 112 -2.34 13.92 -2.77
N VAL A 113 -2.65 14.32 -4.01
CA VAL A 113 -2.11 15.56 -4.60
C VAL A 113 -2.47 16.81 -3.79
N GLU A 114 -3.73 16.90 -3.33
CA GLU A 114 -4.26 18.06 -2.59
C GLU A 114 -3.98 17.99 -1.08
N LEU A 115 -3.42 16.90 -0.58
CA LEU A 115 -3.18 16.72 0.85
C LEU A 115 -1.97 17.54 1.34
N PRO A 116 -1.93 17.92 2.64
CA PRO A 116 -0.79 18.60 3.23
C PRO A 116 0.53 17.84 3.02
N LYS A 117 1.62 18.59 2.83
CA LYS A 117 2.96 18.06 2.52
C LYS A 117 3.63 17.43 3.75
N THR A 118 3.18 16.25 4.15
CA THR A 118 3.74 15.46 5.25
C THR A 118 4.83 14.49 4.77
N THR A 119 5.63 13.97 5.71
CA THR A 119 6.65 12.96 5.41
C THR A 119 6.01 11.67 4.94
N GLU A 120 4.90 11.27 5.57
CA GLU A 120 4.12 10.07 5.26
C GLU A 120 3.52 10.15 3.85
N ARG A 121 2.91 11.28 3.49
CA ARG A 121 2.43 11.55 2.12
C ARG A 121 3.56 11.44 1.11
N LYS A 122 4.71 12.07 1.39
CA LYS A 122 5.86 12.05 0.49
C LYS A 122 6.36 10.62 0.25
N GLN A 123 6.43 9.78 1.28
CA GLN A 123 6.87 8.39 1.16
C GLN A 123 5.94 7.56 0.26
N VAL A 124 4.62 7.76 0.36
CA VAL A 124 3.66 7.06 -0.52
C VAL A 124 3.78 7.57 -1.96
N LEU A 125 3.83 8.89 -2.15
CA LEU A 125 3.96 9.48 -3.49
C LEU A 125 5.27 9.09 -4.18
N GLN A 126 6.38 8.95 -3.44
CA GLN A 126 7.64 8.49 -4.00
C GLN A 126 7.53 7.11 -4.66
N VAL A 127 6.77 6.19 -4.08
CA VAL A 127 6.56 4.85 -4.66
C VAL A 127 5.55 4.93 -5.82
N ALA A 128 4.45 5.68 -5.64
CA ALA A 128 3.41 5.80 -6.67
C ALA A 128 3.94 6.45 -7.97
N THR A 129 4.78 7.47 -7.85
CA THR A 129 5.30 8.26 -8.98
C THR A 129 6.61 7.70 -9.55
N ARG A 130 7.20 6.68 -8.91
CA ARG A 130 8.51 6.12 -9.30
C ARG A 130 8.57 5.69 -10.75
N TRP A 131 7.45 5.19 -11.28
CA TRP A 131 7.34 4.66 -12.63
C TRP A 131 6.42 5.52 -13.51
N ASN A 132 6.25 6.81 -13.19
CA ASN A 132 5.57 7.75 -14.09
C ASN A 132 6.30 7.87 -15.45
N HIS A 133 7.59 7.57 -15.44
CA HIS A 133 8.39 7.38 -16.64
C HIS A 133 8.96 5.96 -16.66
N ASP A 134 9.24 5.45 -17.85
CA ASP A 134 9.93 4.17 -17.99
C ASP A 134 11.46 4.35 -17.96
N PRO A 135 12.13 4.06 -16.82
CA PRO A 135 13.58 4.19 -16.72
C PRO A 135 14.34 3.21 -17.63
N ILE A 136 13.71 2.08 -18.02
CA ILE A 136 14.27 1.09 -18.93
C ILE A 136 14.27 1.65 -20.36
N PHE A 137 13.18 2.31 -20.74
CA PHE A 137 13.07 2.99 -22.02
C PHE A 137 14.06 4.17 -22.11
N GLU A 138 14.10 5.03 -21.09
CA GLU A 138 15.01 6.19 -21.04
C GLU A 138 16.48 5.78 -21.15
N ILE A 139 16.91 4.76 -20.40
CA ILE A 139 18.31 4.29 -20.47
C ILE A 139 18.62 3.62 -21.80
N SER A 140 17.65 2.93 -22.41
CA SER A 140 17.80 2.33 -23.74
C SER A 140 18.01 3.42 -24.80
N GLN A 141 17.19 4.47 -24.77
CA GLN A 141 17.31 5.62 -25.66
C GLN A 141 18.67 6.32 -25.49
N ALA A 142 19.07 6.60 -24.25
CA ALA A 142 20.38 7.20 -23.97
C ALA A 142 21.55 6.35 -24.48
N ASN A 143 21.47 5.01 -24.34
CA ASN A 143 22.49 4.10 -24.85
C ASN A 143 22.57 4.09 -26.39
N ALA A 144 21.43 4.20 -27.08
CA ALA A 144 21.36 4.31 -28.53
C ALA A 144 21.99 5.63 -29.02
N GLU A 145 21.66 6.75 -28.37
CA GLU A 145 22.25 8.07 -28.66
C GLU A 145 23.76 8.10 -28.47
N MET A 146 24.28 7.38 -27.47
CA MET A 146 25.72 7.25 -27.23
C MET A 146 26.42 6.24 -28.15
N GLY A 147 25.70 5.59 -29.08
CA GLY A 147 26.24 4.57 -29.98
C GLY A 147 26.68 3.28 -29.26
N LEU A 148 26.20 3.06 -28.03
CA LEU A 148 26.47 1.87 -27.23
C LEU A 148 25.52 0.71 -27.55
N ALA A 149 24.39 1.01 -28.19
CA ALA A 149 23.40 0.08 -28.71
C ALA A 149 23.04 0.45 -30.16
N ALA A 150 22.53 -0.54 -30.92
CA ALA A 150 21.93 -0.25 -32.22
C ALA A 150 20.64 0.55 -32.01
N HIS A 151 20.42 1.56 -32.85
CA HIS A 151 19.21 2.38 -32.82
C HIS A 151 18.17 1.73 -33.72
N ASP A 152 17.41 0.77 -33.20
CA ASP A 152 16.25 0.27 -33.93
C ASP A 152 15.04 1.13 -33.53
N SER A 153 14.58 1.93 -34.48
CA SER A 153 13.53 2.95 -34.29
C SER A 153 12.13 2.37 -34.05
N GLU A 154 11.96 1.05 -34.14
CA GLU A 154 10.69 0.35 -33.88
C GLU A 154 10.68 -0.37 -32.51
N GLU A 155 11.77 -0.29 -31.72
CA GLU A 155 12.22 -1.40 -30.87
C GLU A 155 12.01 -1.31 -29.35
N SER A 156 11.40 -0.25 -28.82
CA SER A 156 10.89 -0.29 -27.44
C SER A 156 9.68 0.62 -27.31
N SER A 157 8.49 0.05 -27.26
CA SER A 157 7.36 0.81 -26.73
C SER A 157 7.67 1.14 -25.26
N GLU A 158 7.43 2.38 -24.84
CA GLU A 158 7.50 2.73 -23.44
C GLU A 158 6.69 1.74 -22.60
N PHE A 159 7.23 1.32 -21.45
CA PHE A 159 6.66 0.32 -20.55
C PHE A 159 6.55 -1.10 -21.12
N HIS A 160 7.34 -1.46 -22.13
CA HIS A 160 7.32 -2.80 -22.73
C HIS A 160 7.51 -3.93 -21.69
N PHE A 161 8.42 -3.74 -20.74
CA PHE A 161 8.66 -4.72 -19.67
C PHE A 161 7.39 -5.01 -18.85
N PHE A 162 6.64 -3.98 -18.49
CA PHE A 162 5.39 -4.14 -17.72
C PHE A 162 4.26 -4.71 -18.56
N ARG A 163 4.14 -4.30 -19.83
CA ARG A 163 3.19 -4.91 -20.78
C ARG A 163 3.39 -6.43 -20.87
N ARG A 164 4.63 -6.90 -20.73
CA ARG A 164 5.00 -8.33 -20.81
C ARG A 164 5.07 -9.05 -19.45
N ASN A 165 5.09 -8.33 -18.34
CA ASN A 165 5.32 -8.90 -17.01
C ASN A 165 4.23 -8.49 -15.99
N PRO A 166 3.01 -9.06 -16.11
CA PRO A 166 1.92 -8.76 -15.19
C PRO A 166 2.18 -9.19 -13.74
N ILE A 167 3.07 -10.16 -13.49
CA ILE A 167 3.51 -10.49 -12.11
C ILE A 167 4.17 -9.26 -11.49
N HIS A 168 5.13 -8.66 -12.19
CA HIS A 168 5.85 -7.50 -11.68
C HIS A 168 4.91 -6.31 -11.44
N CYS A 169 3.95 -6.08 -12.35
CA CYS A 169 2.89 -5.09 -12.16
C CYS A 169 2.09 -5.35 -10.87
N GLY A 170 1.71 -6.60 -10.62
CA GLY A 170 1.00 -6.99 -9.40
C GLY A 170 1.81 -6.73 -8.12
N LEU A 171 3.14 -6.98 -8.16
CA LEU A 171 4.03 -6.68 -7.04
C LEU A 171 4.12 -5.18 -6.75
N LEU A 172 4.21 -4.35 -7.81
CA LEU A 172 4.24 -2.89 -7.68
C LEU A 172 2.92 -2.35 -7.12
N ILE A 173 1.78 -2.84 -7.61
CA ILE A 173 0.45 -2.50 -7.07
C ILE A 173 0.38 -2.83 -5.57
N HIS A 174 0.88 -4.02 -5.20
CA HIS A 174 0.87 -4.47 -3.81
C HIS A 174 1.75 -3.60 -2.89
N ASP A 175 2.94 -3.22 -3.35
CA ASP A 175 3.84 -2.32 -2.61
C ASP A 175 3.23 -0.93 -2.42
N MET A 176 2.65 -0.34 -3.47
CA MET A 176 1.97 0.96 -3.38
C MET A 176 0.83 0.95 -2.35
N ARG A 177 -0.02 -0.09 -2.35
CA ARG A 177 -1.11 -0.25 -1.37
C ARG A 177 -0.58 -0.45 0.05
N SER A 178 0.43 -1.31 0.21
CA SER A 178 1.06 -1.55 1.50
C SER A 178 1.66 -0.28 2.08
N MET A 179 2.31 0.54 1.25
CA MET A 179 2.87 1.83 1.63
C MET A 179 1.79 2.86 1.99
N LEU A 180 0.69 2.93 1.23
CA LEU A 180 -0.47 3.76 1.55
C LEU A 180 -1.01 3.42 2.94
N HIS A 181 -1.24 2.14 3.21
CA HIS A 181 -1.75 1.68 4.50
C HIS A 181 -0.80 1.94 5.67
N VAL A 182 0.46 1.52 5.54
CA VAL A 182 1.46 1.64 6.61
C VAL A 182 1.68 3.09 7.02
N ASN A 183 1.69 4.02 6.05
CA ASN A 183 1.89 5.43 6.34
C ASN A 183 0.59 6.14 6.73
N GLY A 184 -0.54 5.75 6.15
CA GLY A 184 -1.84 6.30 6.51
C GLY A 184 -2.30 5.90 7.92
N VAL A 185 -2.18 4.64 8.32
CA VAL A 185 -2.57 4.18 9.68
C VAL A 185 -1.77 4.90 10.78
N LYS A 186 -0.50 5.24 10.53
CA LYS A 186 0.32 6.03 11.48
C LYS A 186 -0.24 7.43 11.73
N THR A 187 -0.95 7.99 10.76
CA THR A 187 -1.53 9.34 10.82
C THR A 187 -3.00 9.36 11.25
N ALA A 188 -3.71 8.24 11.11
CA ALA A 188 -5.17 8.20 11.26
C ALA A 188 -5.65 8.69 12.64
N ALA A 189 -6.59 9.64 12.64
CA ALA A 189 -7.30 10.12 13.82
C ALA A 189 -8.62 9.34 14.02
N HIS A 190 -9.14 9.31 15.26
CA HIS A 190 -10.40 8.66 15.60
C HIS A 190 -11.55 9.67 15.55
N SER A 191 -12.67 9.35 14.87
CA SER A 191 -13.89 10.18 14.82
C SER A 191 -15.16 9.33 14.92
N GLY A 192 -16.29 9.97 15.29
CA GLY A 192 -17.62 9.35 15.40
C GLY A 192 -18.73 10.38 15.16
N GLY A 193 -19.81 9.99 14.47
CA GLY A 193 -20.95 10.83 14.11
C GLY A 193 -21.95 10.11 13.18
N GLN A 194 -22.98 10.82 12.69
CA GLN A 194 -24.05 10.37 11.78
C GLN A 194 -23.48 9.77 10.47
N ALA A 195 -24.31 9.17 9.61
CA ALA A 195 -23.92 8.31 8.48
C ALA A 195 -22.89 8.94 7.51
N TRP A 196 -21.63 8.82 7.91
CA TRP A 196 -20.44 9.21 7.18
C TRP A 196 -19.91 7.92 6.56
N GLU A 197 -20.23 7.70 5.29
CA GLU A 197 -19.97 6.44 4.60
C GLU A 197 -18.51 5.99 4.69
N ASP A 198 -17.55 6.89 4.47
CA ASP A 198 -16.12 6.58 4.57
C ASP A 198 -15.72 6.17 6.01
N LEU A 199 -16.30 6.80 7.03
CA LEU A 199 -16.06 6.47 8.44
C LEU A 199 -16.73 5.14 8.83
N GLU A 200 -17.91 4.85 8.30
CA GLU A 200 -18.60 3.58 8.48
C GLU A 200 -17.81 2.43 7.84
N GLU A 201 -17.25 2.64 6.65
CA GLU A 201 -16.38 1.67 5.99
C GLU A 201 -15.11 1.43 6.82
N LEU A 202 -14.45 2.50 7.27
CA LEU A 202 -13.29 2.41 8.16
C LEU A 202 -13.63 1.67 9.47
N TRP A 203 -14.76 2.01 10.09
CA TRP A 203 -15.23 1.36 11.31
C TRP A 203 -15.53 -0.13 11.05
N GLY A 204 -16.13 -0.48 9.92
CA GLY A 204 -16.32 -1.87 9.50
C GLY A 204 -15.01 -2.65 9.42
N TYR A 205 -13.93 -2.03 8.92
CA TYR A 205 -12.62 -2.67 8.85
C TYR A 205 -11.97 -2.82 10.22
N GLN A 206 -11.90 -1.74 10.99
CA GLN A 206 -11.17 -1.63 12.24
C GLN A 206 -11.89 -2.33 13.41
N GLY A 207 -13.21 -2.18 13.48
CA GLY A 207 -14.09 -2.68 14.54
C GLY A 207 -14.15 -1.76 15.75
N ASN A 208 -15.13 -2.00 16.63
CA ASN A 208 -15.37 -1.25 17.87
C ASN A 208 -14.12 -0.99 18.74
N PRO A 209 -13.20 -1.95 18.99
CA PRO A 209 -12.04 -1.71 19.86
C PRO A 209 -11.13 -0.56 19.43
N CYS A 210 -11.14 -0.20 18.15
CA CYS A 210 -10.33 0.90 17.64
C CYS A 210 -10.97 2.26 17.92
N PHE A 211 -12.28 2.33 18.18
CA PHE A 211 -13.00 3.61 18.38
C PHE A 211 -13.48 3.80 19.81
N PHE A 212 -13.78 2.71 20.53
CA PHE A 212 -14.43 2.75 21.83
C PHE A 212 -13.69 1.91 22.86
N ILE A 213 -13.63 2.40 24.09
CA ILE A 213 -13.30 1.56 25.25
C ILE A 213 -14.57 0.81 25.70
N GLY A 214 -14.72 -0.43 25.24
CA GLY A 214 -15.88 -1.29 25.51
C GLY A 214 -16.90 -1.29 24.38
N ASN A 215 -18.18 -1.42 24.72
CA ASN A 215 -19.26 -1.33 23.74
C ASN A 215 -19.52 0.14 23.35
N PRO A 216 -20.03 0.41 22.14
CA PRO A 216 -20.46 1.75 21.74
C PRO A 216 -21.44 2.35 22.77
N PRO A 217 -21.23 3.62 23.18
CA PRO A 217 -22.13 4.30 24.09
C PRO A 217 -23.54 4.45 23.52
N THR A 218 -24.54 4.56 24.41
CA THR A 218 -25.96 4.72 24.03
C THR A 218 -26.61 5.97 24.64
N ASP A 219 -25.90 6.69 25.51
CA ASP A 219 -26.36 7.91 26.17
C ASP A 219 -25.24 8.96 26.25
N LEU A 220 -25.61 10.22 26.54
CA LEU A 220 -24.69 11.36 26.58
C LEU A 220 -23.55 11.17 27.60
N GLU A 221 -23.88 10.63 28.78
CA GLU A 221 -22.89 10.33 29.82
C GLU A 221 -21.89 9.27 29.35
N GLY A 222 -22.38 8.23 28.67
CA GLY A 222 -21.57 7.19 28.07
C GLY A 222 -20.63 7.74 27.01
N TYR A 223 -21.09 8.64 26.13
CA TYR A 223 -20.24 9.28 25.12
C TYR A 223 -19.15 10.13 25.76
N TYR A 224 -19.48 10.96 26.75
CA TYR A 224 -18.49 11.74 27.49
C TYR A 224 -17.46 10.85 28.19
N ARG A 225 -17.92 9.84 28.92
CA ARG A 225 -17.04 8.91 29.62
C ARG A 225 -16.13 8.18 28.63
N ASN A 226 -16.69 7.65 27.55
CA ASN A 226 -15.92 6.92 26.53
C ASN A 226 -14.89 7.83 25.86
N TYR A 227 -15.25 9.06 25.51
CA TYR A 227 -14.33 10.06 25.00
C TYR A 227 -13.14 10.30 25.95
N CYS A 228 -13.40 10.55 27.24
CA CYS A 228 -12.34 10.73 28.23
C CYS A 228 -11.44 9.49 28.33
N LEU A 229 -12.03 8.30 28.32
CA LEU A 229 -11.32 7.02 28.34
C LEU A 229 -10.43 6.86 27.08
N CYS A 230 -10.92 7.24 25.90
CA CYS A 230 -10.16 7.19 24.65
C CYS A 230 -8.97 8.16 24.64
N LEU A 231 -9.07 9.30 25.32
CA LEU A 231 -7.93 10.20 25.58
C LEU A 231 -6.93 9.65 26.61
N GLY A 232 -7.22 8.52 27.22
CA GLY A 232 -6.39 7.90 28.25
C GLY A 232 -6.75 8.31 29.66
N THR A 233 -7.93 8.87 29.93
CA THR A 233 -8.39 9.06 31.31
C THR A 233 -8.61 7.70 31.99
N SER A 234 -8.18 7.52 33.23
CA SER A 234 -8.34 6.24 33.94
C SER A 234 -9.78 6.00 34.38
N LEU A 235 -10.27 4.76 34.27
CA LEU A 235 -11.54 4.31 34.83
C LEU A 235 -11.67 4.57 36.34
N THR A 236 -10.55 4.60 37.06
CA THR A 236 -10.52 4.91 38.51
C THR A 236 -10.98 6.32 38.84
N ASN A 237 -11.06 7.22 37.84
CA ASN A 237 -11.56 8.57 38.04
C ASN A 237 -13.05 8.63 38.39
N TRP A 238 -13.81 7.59 38.00
CA TRP A 238 -15.23 7.41 38.34
C TRP A 238 -15.44 6.50 39.55
N ALA A 239 -14.38 6.10 40.27
CA ALA A 239 -14.53 5.25 41.46
C ALA A 239 -15.10 6.05 42.65
N PRO A 240 -16.05 5.49 43.43
CA PRO A 240 -16.67 6.19 44.57
C PRO A 240 -15.68 6.68 45.63
N ASN A 241 -14.60 5.92 45.88
CA ASN A 241 -13.65 6.14 46.97
C ASN A 241 -12.45 7.01 46.60
N ARG A 242 -12.53 7.77 45.50
CA ARG A 242 -11.42 8.57 45.00
C ARG A 242 -11.20 9.83 45.86
N ARG A 243 -9.95 10.05 46.29
CA ARG A 243 -9.54 11.15 47.18
C ARG A 243 -9.08 12.42 46.47
N SER A 244 -8.71 12.35 45.19
CA SER A 244 -8.21 13.49 44.41
C SER A 244 -9.19 13.87 43.30
N ALA A 245 -9.46 15.18 43.14
CA ALA A 245 -10.26 15.72 42.06
C ALA A 245 -9.51 15.71 40.72
N LYS A 246 -8.18 15.87 40.72
CA LYS A 246 -7.38 15.94 39.49
C LYS A 246 -7.41 14.60 38.74
N PRO A 247 -7.86 14.51 37.48
CA PRO A 247 -7.92 13.25 36.72
C PRO A 247 -6.58 12.51 36.64
N THR A 248 -6.62 11.20 36.82
CA THR A 248 -5.46 10.31 36.60
C THR A 248 -5.50 9.82 35.16
N GLU A 249 -4.36 9.89 34.47
CA GLU A 249 -4.21 9.42 33.09
C GLU A 249 -3.52 8.04 33.05
N HIS A 250 -3.98 7.20 32.13
CA HIS A 250 -3.46 5.90 31.76
C HIS A 250 -3.52 5.73 30.23
N LYS A 251 -2.64 6.45 29.51
CA LYS A 251 -2.55 6.43 28.03
C LYS A 251 -2.32 5.04 27.44
N GLY A 252 -1.79 4.11 28.24
CA GLY A 252 -1.64 2.69 27.89
C GLY A 252 -2.94 1.99 27.50
N ASN A 253 -4.12 2.56 27.79
CA ASN A 253 -5.42 1.97 27.44
C ASN A 253 -6.17 2.69 26.30
N ALA A 254 -5.67 3.82 25.80
CA ALA A 254 -6.30 4.54 24.68
C ALA A 254 -6.43 3.66 23.41
N PRO A 255 -7.54 3.66 22.68
CA PRO A 255 -7.65 2.91 21.43
C PRO A 255 -6.59 3.32 20.42
N ASN A 256 -6.15 2.37 19.61
CA ASN A 256 -5.28 2.59 18.46
C ASN A 256 -5.89 1.87 17.26
N MET A 257 -5.73 2.47 16.08
CA MET A 257 -6.00 1.79 14.82
C MET A 257 -5.12 0.55 14.67
N LYS A 258 -5.70 -0.52 14.12
CA LYS A 258 -4.97 -1.74 13.80
C LYS A 258 -4.29 -1.61 12.45
N PHE A 259 -3.09 -2.18 12.36
CA PHE A 259 -2.48 -2.50 11.08
C PHE A 259 -3.21 -3.70 10.50
N ASP A 260 -4.17 -3.41 9.62
CA ASP A 260 -4.93 -4.43 8.90
C ASP A 260 -4.10 -5.04 7.75
N GLY A 261 -4.53 -6.18 7.21
CA GLY A 261 -3.86 -6.84 6.10
C GLY A 261 -2.53 -7.51 6.46
N TRP A 262 -2.48 -8.22 7.60
CA TRP A 262 -1.23 -8.77 8.15
C TRP A 262 -0.46 -9.66 7.16
N VAL A 263 -1.17 -10.51 6.40
CA VAL A 263 -0.54 -11.41 5.44
C VAL A 263 0.05 -10.59 4.29
N SER A 264 -0.72 -9.64 3.76
CA SER A 264 -0.30 -8.69 2.73
C SER A 264 0.94 -7.89 3.13
N LEU A 265 0.98 -7.34 4.34
CA LEU A 265 2.13 -6.58 4.84
C LEU A 265 3.36 -7.47 5.09
N SER A 266 3.15 -8.72 5.49
CA SER A 266 4.24 -9.70 5.62
C SER A 266 4.85 -10.05 4.25
N LEU A 267 4.01 -10.10 3.21
CA LEU A 267 4.42 -10.32 1.83
C LEU A 267 5.18 -9.13 1.25
N ASP A 268 4.73 -7.91 1.55
CA ASP A 268 5.40 -6.68 1.11
C ASP A 268 6.87 -6.67 1.51
N ASN A 269 7.15 -6.97 2.79
CA ASN A 269 8.53 -7.10 3.28
C ASN A 269 9.33 -8.16 2.51
N ARG A 270 8.69 -9.23 2.02
CA ARG A 270 9.40 -10.27 1.27
C ARG A 270 9.77 -9.83 -0.15
N ILE A 271 8.93 -9.01 -0.79
CA ILE A 271 9.09 -8.68 -2.23
C ILE A 271 10.10 -7.57 -2.49
N ARG A 272 10.56 -6.85 -1.46
CA ARG A 272 11.55 -5.77 -1.58
C ARG A 272 12.97 -6.28 -1.92
N VAL A 273 13.70 -5.53 -2.74
CA VAL A 273 14.92 -6.00 -3.47
C VAL A 273 16.15 -6.30 -2.59
N ASP A 274 16.16 -5.94 -1.31
CA ASP A 274 17.28 -6.25 -0.40
C ASP A 274 16.86 -7.09 0.81
N ASN A 275 15.58 -7.46 0.89
CA ASN A 275 15.07 -8.20 2.03
C ASN A 275 15.32 -9.71 1.88
N ALA A 276 15.60 -10.36 3.00
CA ALA A 276 15.86 -11.80 3.01
C ALA A 276 14.61 -12.57 2.57
N ARG A 277 14.76 -13.40 1.52
CA ARG A 277 13.70 -14.30 1.04
C ARG A 277 13.93 -15.72 1.51
N GLU A 278 13.50 -16.02 2.73
CA GLU A 278 13.56 -17.39 3.23
C GLU A 278 12.67 -18.33 2.39
N PRO A 279 13.07 -19.58 2.12
CA PRO A 279 12.24 -20.53 1.39
C PRO A 279 10.90 -20.74 2.09
N TRP A 280 9.79 -20.62 1.33
CA TRP A 280 8.48 -20.96 1.86
C TRP A 280 8.28 -22.46 1.90
N THR A 281 8.22 -23.00 3.10
CA THR A 281 7.77 -24.37 3.35
C THR A 281 6.27 -24.36 3.64
N ILE A 282 5.63 -25.53 3.50
CA ILE A 282 4.23 -25.74 3.90
C ILE A 282 3.99 -25.26 5.35
N ALA A 283 4.93 -25.55 6.25
CA ALA A 283 4.85 -25.14 7.65
C ALA A 283 4.88 -23.61 7.82
N ILE A 284 5.81 -22.91 7.15
CA ILE A 284 5.95 -21.45 7.24
C ILE A 284 4.70 -20.74 6.70
N VAL A 285 4.19 -21.17 5.54
CA VAL A 285 2.99 -20.56 4.95
C VAL A 285 1.76 -20.84 5.82
N GLY A 286 1.64 -22.06 6.37
CA GLY A 286 0.55 -22.38 7.27
C GLY A 286 0.59 -21.61 8.60
N GLU A 287 1.77 -21.36 9.14
CA GLU A 287 1.95 -20.48 10.29
C GLU A 287 1.58 -19.03 9.96
N LEU A 288 2.01 -18.51 8.80
CA LEU A 288 1.65 -17.17 8.34
C LEU A 288 0.13 -16.99 8.24
N LEU A 289 -0.58 -17.95 7.64
CA LEU A 289 -2.05 -17.91 7.52
C LEU A 289 -2.73 -17.97 8.89
N THR A 290 -2.20 -18.80 9.80
CA THR A 290 -2.73 -18.92 11.17
C THR A 290 -2.51 -17.64 11.97
N GLU A 291 -1.31 -17.07 11.91
CA GLU A 291 -1.03 -15.80 12.59
C GLU A 291 -1.83 -14.64 11.96
N GLY A 292 -2.03 -14.64 10.64
CA GLY A 292 -2.90 -13.68 9.95
C GLY A 292 -4.33 -13.70 10.49
N ARG A 293 -4.94 -14.89 10.63
CA ARG A 293 -6.29 -15.05 11.22
C ARG A 293 -6.35 -14.51 12.65
N LYS A 294 -5.32 -14.80 13.46
CA LYS A 294 -5.23 -14.33 14.85
C LYS A 294 -5.08 -12.81 14.92
N LYS A 295 -4.21 -12.22 14.08
CA LYS A 295 -3.98 -10.77 14.00
C LYS A 295 -5.22 -10.00 13.56
N ALA A 296 -6.02 -10.56 12.66
CA ALA A 296 -7.30 -9.97 12.26
C ALA A 296 -8.30 -9.80 13.42
N MET A 297 -8.15 -10.59 14.49
CA MET A 297 -8.98 -10.54 15.71
C MET A 297 -8.38 -9.72 16.85
N MET A 298 -7.17 -9.20 16.67
CA MET A 298 -6.53 -8.32 17.63
C MET A 298 -6.93 -6.86 17.41
N ASP A 299 -6.95 -6.09 18.49
CA ASP A 299 -6.98 -4.62 18.41
C ASP A 299 -5.61 -4.06 17.99
N GLY A 300 -5.52 -2.73 17.81
CA GLY A 300 -4.26 -2.05 17.47
C GLY A 300 -3.15 -2.17 18.52
N LYS A 301 -3.41 -2.81 19.67
CA LYS A 301 -2.44 -3.09 20.73
C LYS A 301 -2.08 -4.57 20.85
N GLY A 302 -2.66 -5.43 20.01
CA GLY A 302 -2.41 -6.86 20.02
C GLY A 302 -3.26 -7.65 21.02
N HIS A 303 -4.31 -7.05 21.60
CA HIS A 303 -5.21 -7.76 22.49
C HIS A 303 -6.41 -8.33 21.75
N ILE A 304 -6.80 -9.56 22.11
CA ILE A 304 -8.03 -10.18 21.62
C ILE A 304 -9.17 -9.82 22.57
N GLN A 305 -10.24 -9.24 22.03
CA GLN A 305 -11.41 -8.91 22.84
C GLN A 305 -12.10 -10.16 23.39
N GLU A 306 -12.72 -10.02 24.56
CA GLU A 306 -13.34 -11.14 25.28
C GLU A 306 -14.46 -11.83 24.49
N ASN A 307 -15.30 -11.06 23.80
CA ASN A 307 -16.34 -11.54 22.90
C ASN A 307 -15.78 -12.27 21.66
N LEU A 308 -14.52 -12.02 21.28
CA LEU A 308 -13.85 -12.67 20.15
C LEU A 308 -12.95 -13.84 20.58
N LYS A 309 -12.71 -14.05 21.87
CA LYS A 309 -11.86 -15.16 22.37
C LYS A 309 -12.36 -16.53 21.89
N GLN A 310 -13.67 -16.75 21.83
CA GLN A 310 -14.23 -18.02 21.36
C GLN A 310 -14.01 -18.20 19.85
N LYS A 311 -14.31 -17.17 19.05
CA LYS A 311 -14.02 -17.18 17.60
C LYS A 311 -12.53 -17.34 17.30
N ALA A 312 -11.66 -16.74 18.11
CA ALA A 312 -10.21 -16.90 17.98
C ALA A 312 -9.74 -18.32 18.27
N LYS A 313 -10.35 -18.99 19.27
CA LYS A 313 -10.10 -20.41 19.51
C LYS A 313 -10.57 -21.27 18.34
N GLU A 314 -11.74 -20.99 17.78
CA GLU A 314 -12.29 -21.72 16.63
C GLU A 314 -11.46 -21.52 15.36
N ALA A 315 -11.03 -20.29 15.07
CA ALA A 315 -10.15 -20.01 13.93
C ALA A 315 -8.76 -20.65 14.07
N ASN A 316 -8.25 -20.80 15.29
CA ASN A 316 -7.01 -21.56 15.54
C ASN A 316 -7.17 -23.07 15.30
N LEU A 317 -8.40 -23.58 15.37
CA LEU A 317 -8.70 -24.99 15.12
C LEU A 317 -9.01 -25.25 13.63
N GLU A 318 -9.22 -24.20 12.84
CA GLU A 318 -9.49 -24.32 11.42
C GLU A 318 -8.23 -24.79 10.68
N ALA A 319 -8.32 -26.00 10.15
CA ALA A 319 -7.21 -26.67 9.48
C ALA A 319 -6.73 -25.87 8.27
N VAL A 320 -5.43 -25.62 8.22
CA VAL A 320 -4.76 -25.11 7.02
C VAL A 320 -4.56 -26.28 6.04
N PRO A 321 -4.73 -26.07 4.72
CA PRO A 321 -4.39 -27.05 3.71
C PRO A 321 -2.97 -27.58 3.88
N THR A 322 -2.81 -28.88 3.72
CA THR A 322 -1.51 -29.56 3.83
C THR A 322 -0.84 -29.74 2.46
N SER A 323 -1.57 -29.47 1.37
CA SER A 323 -1.02 -29.51 0.01
C SER A 323 -0.46 -28.16 -0.41
N PRO A 324 0.64 -28.12 -1.19
CA PRO A 324 1.19 -26.86 -1.71
C PRO A 324 0.17 -26.04 -2.53
N SER A 325 -0.61 -26.70 -3.39
CA SER A 325 -1.62 -26.01 -4.21
C SER A 325 -2.73 -25.40 -3.35
N GLY A 326 -3.25 -26.13 -2.37
CA GLY A 326 -4.27 -25.61 -1.46
C GLY A 326 -3.77 -24.44 -0.62
N LEU A 327 -2.50 -24.45 -0.21
CA LEU A 327 -1.87 -23.33 0.50
C LEU A 327 -1.75 -22.09 -0.38
N ILE A 328 -1.32 -22.25 -1.62
CA ILE A 328 -1.19 -21.13 -2.57
C ILE A 328 -2.57 -20.52 -2.85
N GLU A 329 -3.58 -21.36 -3.06
CA GLU A 329 -4.95 -20.90 -3.28
C GLU A 329 -5.49 -20.14 -2.06
N GLN A 330 -5.34 -20.69 -0.85
CA GLN A 330 -5.78 -20.02 0.37
C GLN A 330 -5.02 -18.71 0.61
N LEU A 331 -3.70 -18.69 0.36
CA LEU A 331 -2.90 -17.49 0.47
C LEU A 331 -3.38 -16.40 -0.49
N ALA A 332 -3.64 -16.75 -1.75
CA ALA A 332 -4.17 -15.83 -2.74
C ALA A 332 -5.56 -15.29 -2.33
N GLN A 333 -6.44 -16.14 -1.82
CA GLN A 333 -7.75 -15.74 -1.32
C GLN A 333 -7.64 -14.77 -0.13
N VAL A 334 -6.76 -15.05 0.83
CA VAL A 334 -6.54 -14.18 2.00
C VAL A 334 -6.00 -12.83 1.54
N VAL A 335 -4.96 -12.80 0.71
CA VAL A 335 -4.40 -11.54 0.16
C VAL A 335 -5.48 -10.75 -0.57
N ASN A 336 -6.26 -11.41 -1.44
CA ASN A 336 -7.36 -10.76 -2.15
C ASN A 336 -8.42 -10.17 -1.21
N SER A 337 -8.73 -10.86 -0.11
CA SER A 337 -9.68 -10.38 0.90
C SER A 337 -9.14 -9.19 1.72
N GLU A 338 -7.83 -9.03 1.78
CA GLU A 338 -7.17 -7.94 2.50
C GLU A 338 -7.03 -6.67 1.64
N ILE A 339 -7.11 -6.77 0.30
CA ILE A 339 -6.96 -5.64 -0.63
C ILE A 339 -7.80 -4.42 -0.23
N PRO A 340 -9.13 -4.52 0.02
CA PRO A 340 -9.94 -3.35 0.37
C PRO A 340 -9.45 -2.63 1.63
N ARG A 341 -8.87 -3.38 2.59
CA ARG A 341 -8.40 -2.87 3.88
C ARG A 341 -7.08 -2.11 3.75
N ILE A 342 -6.13 -2.66 2.97
CA ILE A 342 -4.82 -2.03 2.73
C ILE A 342 -4.87 -0.93 1.67
N SER A 343 -5.96 -0.86 0.89
CA SER A 343 -6.14 0.19 -0.13
C SER A 343 -6.99 1.35 0.37
N PHE A 344 -7.51 1.27 1.61
CA PHE A 344 -8.27 2.37 2.20
C PHE A 344 -7.36 3.58 2.45
N ASP A 345 -7.76 4.77 2.03
CA ASP A 345 -6.94 5.97 2.14
C ASP A 345 -7.07 6.64 3.51
N TYR A 346 -6.30 6.15 4.47
CA TYR A 346 -6.24 6.70 5.82
C TYR A 346 -5.67 8.14 5.86
N LEU A 347 -4.86 8.56 4.88
CA LEU A 347 -4.32 9.93 4.83
C LEU A 347 -5.43 10.91 4.49
N THR A 348 -6.24 10.60 3.48
CA THR A 348 -7.44 11.39 3.14
C THR A 348 -8.43 11.38 4.29
N MET A 349 -8.68 10.21 4.91
CA MET A 349 -9.58 10.13 6.08
C MET A 349 -9.14 11.02 7.24
N HIS A 350 -7.83 11.00 7.55
CA HIS A 350 -7.27 11.88 8.57
C HIS A 350 -7.52 13.36 8.24
N ASN A 351 -7.22 13.79 7.02
CA ASN A 351 -7.38 15.19 6.61
C ASN A 351 -8.85 15.64 6.61
N ILE A 352 -9.76 14.78 6.16
CA ILE A 352 -11.20 15.02 6.20
C ILE A 352 -11.67 15.19 7.66
N ALA A 353 -11.26 14.30 8.56
CA ALA A 353 -11.54 14.41 9.99
C ALA A 353 -10.94 15.68 10.62
N TRP A 354 -9.73 16.06 10.23
CA TRP A 354 -9.08 17.27 10.72
C TRP A 354 -9.78 18.54 10.24
N SER A 355 -10.22 18.57 8.98
CA SER A 355 -11.04 19.65 8.43
C SER A 355 -12.34 19.79 9.20
N PHE A 356 -13.03 18.68 9.48
CA PHE A 356 -14.26 18.68 10.27
C PHE A 356 -14.05 19.27 11.68
N LEU A 357 -12.99 18.85 12.38
CA LEU A 357 -12.67 19.40 13.71
C LEU A 357 -12.35 20.90 13.64
N THR A 358 -11.70 21.35 12.56
CA THR A 358 -11.39 22.77 12.33
C THR A 358 -12.68 23.58 12.11
N ASP A 359 -13.62 23.06 11.32
CA ASP A 359 -14.92 23.68 11.10
C ASP A 359 -15.73 23.76 12.41
N LEU A 360 -15.71 22.70 13.23
CA LEU A 360 -16.32 22.73 14.56
C LEU A 360 -15.69 23.78 15.48
N LYS A 361 -14.36 23.88 15.53
CA LYS A 361 -13.66 24.91 16.31
C LYS A 361 -14.09 26.31 15.87
N ARG A 362 -14.19 26.55 14.56
CA ARG A 362 -14.64 27.83 14.00
C ARG A 362 -16.09 28.14 14.41
N ALA A 363 -17.00 27.19 14.27
CA ALA A 363 -18.40 27.34 14.64
C ALA A 363 -18.58 27.64 16.15
N PHE A 364 -17.86 26.92 17.02
CA PHE A 364 -17.92 27.15 18.47
C PHE A 364 -17.34 28.51 18.87
N THR A 365 -16.30 28.96 18.17
CA THR A 365 -15.74 30.30 18.37
C THR A 365 -16.73 31.38 17.95
N ALA A 366 -17.51 31.18 16.88
CA ALA A 366 -18.57 32.10 16.47
C ALA A 366 -19.71 32.15 17.51
N GLU A 367 -20.09 30.99 18.07
CA GLU A 367 -21.22 30.86 18.99
C GLU A 367 -20.94 31.40 20.41
N VAL A 368 -19.71 31.21 20.91
CA VAL A 368 -19.31 31.54 22.30
C VAL A 368 -18.37 32.75 22.35
N GLY A 369 -17.82 33.15 21.21
CA GLY A 369 -16.89 34.25 21.07
C GLY A 369 -15.42 33.84 21.26
N PRO A 370 -14.49 34.80 21.12
CA PRO A 370 -13.04 34.53 21.04
C PRO A 370 -12.44 33.85 22.27
N LYS A 371 -13.12 33.92 23.42
CA LYS A 371 -12.69 33.24 24.66
C LYS A 371 -12.62 31.72 24.50
N PHE A 372 -13.37 31.14 23.56
CA PHE A 372 -13.30 29.72 23.26
C PHE A 372 -11.89 29.28 22.84
N LEU A 373 -11.14 30.15 22.17
CA LEU A 373 -9.78 29.86 21.71
C LEU A 373 -8.79 29.65 22.86
N ASN A 374 -9.09 30.13 24.07
CA ASN A 374 -8.25 29.86 25.25
C ASN A 374 -8.31 28.39 25.69
N TYR A 375 -9.38 27.69 25.32
CA TYR A 375 -9.56 26.26 25.61
C TYR A 375 -8.87 25.37 24.58
N ILE A 376 -8.72 25.86 23.35
CA ILE A 376 -8.11 25.14 22.22
C ILE A 376 -7.12 26.09 21.52
N PRO A 377 -6.01 26.45 22.18
CA PRO A 377 -5.04 27.44 21.69
C PRO A 377 -4.35 27.05 20.39
N SER A 378 -4.21 25.76 20.11
CA SER A 378 -3.41 25.26 18.99
C SER A 378 -4.15 24.16 18.21
N GLU A 379 -3.66 23.86 16.99
CA GLU A 379 -4.30 22.89 16.09
C GLU A 379 -4.12 21.44 16.53
N ASP A 380 -3.01 21.10 17.20
CA ASP A 380 -2.79 19.77 17.78
C ASP A 380 -3.82 19.40 18.86
N GLN A 381 -4.56 20.39 19.35
CA GLN A 381 -5.61 20.24 20.36
C GLN A 381 -7.03 20.18 19.76
N LEU A 382 -7.16 20.16 18.43
CA LEU A 382 -8.46 20.03 17.75
C LEU A 382 -9.32 18.84 18.23
N PRO A 383 -8.76 17.66 18.57
CA PRO A 383 -9.55 16.58 19.15
C PRO A 383 -10.27 16.95 20.46
N PHE A 384 -9.83 17.98 21.18
CA PHE A 384 -10.49 18.47 22.39
C PHE A 384 -11.81 19.21 22.14
N VAL A 385 -12.05 19.68 20.91
CA VAL A 385 -13.34 20.28 20.50
C VAL A 385 -14.49 19.32 20.81
N VAL A 386 -14.32 18.03 20.49
CA VAL A 386 -15.31 16.97 20.73
C VAL A 386 -15.59 16.78 22.23
N GLY A 387 -14.57 16.94 23.07
CA GLY A 387 -14.70 16.85 24.53
C GLY A 387 -15.61 17.94 25.10
N TYR A 388 -15.61 19.14 24.52
CA TYR A 388 -16.53 20.20 24.91
C TYR A 388 -17.98 19.88 24.55
N VAL A 389 -18.22 19.25 23.40
CA VAL A 389 -19.56 18.80 22.99
C VAL A 389 -20.11 17.80 24.02
N PHE A 390 -19.38 16.71 24.27
CA PHE A 390 -19.87 15.66 25.16
C PHE A 390 -19.93 16.09 26.63
N SER A 391 -18.94 16.85 27.11
CA SER A 391 -18.93 17.29 28.51
C SER A 391 -20.10 18.22 28.81
N THR A 392 -20.37 19.21 27.96
CA THR A 392 -21.47 20.16 28.18
C THR A 392 -22.84 19.51 28.06
N ALA A 393 -23.06 18.65 27.06
CA ALA A 393 -24.32 17.92 26.89
C ALA A 393 -24.58 16.97 28.08
N ALA A 394 -23.55 16.30 28.61
CA ALA A 394 -23.68 15.43 29.77
C ALA A 394 -23.79 16.18 31.11
N GLY A 395 -23.51 17.49 31.14
CA GLY A 395 -23.60 18.35 32.33
C GLY A 395 -22.30 18.45 33.13
N HIS A 396 -21.16 18.11 32.55
CA HIS A 396 -19.83 18.20 33.17
C HIS A 396 -19.16 19.54 32.83
N GLY A 397 -19.25 20.51 33.74
CA GLY A 397 -18.57 21.81 33.62
C GLY A 397 -17.36 21.98 34.55
N SER A 398 -17.08 20.98 35.40
CA SER A 398 -16.01 20.98 36.40
C SER A 398 -14.82 20.15 35.94
N THR A 399 -13.68 20.35 36.60
CA THR A 399 -12.51 19.48 36.44
C THR A 399 -12.68 18.12 37.14
N ASP A 400 -13.64 18.01 38.08
CA ASP A 400 -14.03 16.72 38.66
C ASP A 400 -15.09 16.07 37.78
N VAL A 401 -14.72 14.96 37.12
CA VAL A 401 -15.58 14.16 36.22
C VAL A 401 -16.80 13.52 36.90
N ARG A 402 -16.96 13.70 38.22
CA ARG A 402 -18.12 13.24 39.00
C ARG A 402 -19.13 14.36 39.24
N GLU A 403 -18.71 15.62 39.12
CA GLU A 403 -19.59 16.77 39.33
C GLU A 403 -20.44 16.99 38.09
N ARG A 404 -21.73 16.69 38.24
CA ARG A 404 -22.72 16.80 37.17
C ARG A 404 -23.77 17.86 37.50
N GLY A 405 -23.85 18.86 36.66
CA GLY A 405 -24.92 19.86 36.65
C GLY A 405 -26.02 19.51 35.65
N VAL A 406 -26.78 20.53 35.25
CA VAL A 406 -27.76 20.41 34.17
C VAL A 406 -27.02 20.41 32.83
N GLY A 407 -27.31 19.42 31.98
CA GLY A 407 -26.76 19.33 30.63
C GLY A 407 -27.16 20.52 29.76
N ASN A 408 -26.30 20.85 28.79
CA ASN A 408 -26.54 21.91 27.83
C ASN A 408 -26.17 21.44 26.42
N ASP A 409 -27.18 21.29 25.58
CA ASP A 409 -27.03 20.75 24.22
C ASP A 409 -26.60 21.80 23.19
N ARG A 410 -26.30 23.04 23.59
CA ARG A 410 -25.94 24.13 22.66
C ARG A 410 -24.79 23.74 21.72
N PHE A 411 -23.70 23.19 22.26
CA PHE A 411 -22.57 22.74 21.44
C PHE A 411 -22.91 21.50 20.60
N LEU A 412 -23.79 20.62 21.09
CA LEU A 412 -24.26 19.45 20.36
C LEU A 412 -25.11 19.84 19.15
N ASN A 413 -25.99 20.83 19.30
CA ASN A 413 -26.80 21.37 18.20
C ASN A 413 -25.92 22.02 17.13
N VAL A 414 -24.97 22.88 17.51
CA VAL A 414 -24.02 23.46 16.56
C VAL A 414 -23.17 22.39 15.87
N ALA A 415 -22.72 21.37 16.60
CA ALA A 415 -21.98 20.26 15.99
C ALA A 415 -22.83 19.47 14.99
N THR A 416 -24.13 19.34 15.24
CA THR A 416 -25.09 18.70 14.32
C THR A 416 -25.22 19.51 13.04
N GLU A 417 -25.40 20.84 13.15
CA GLU A 417 -25.48 21.73 11.98
C GLU A 417 -24.21 21.67 11.11
N VAL A 418 -23.02 21.70 11.74
CA VAL A 418 -21.75 21.57 11.03
C VAL A 418 -21.60 20.20 10.38
N MET A 419 -22.05 19.12 11.03
CA MET A 419 -22.04 17.79 10.44
C MET A 419 -23.00 17.69 9.25
N ASP A 420 -24.20 18.25 9.35
CA ASP A 420 -25.19 18.24 8.26
C ASP A 420 -24.66 19.00 7.03
N GLU A 421 -24.06 20.18 7.23
CA GLU A 421 -23.41 20.94 6.15
C GLU A 421 -22.25 20.16 5.54
N PHE A 422 -21.38 19.59 6.37
CA PHE A 422 -20.24 18.78 5.95
C PHE A 422 -20.65 17.58 5.09
N LEU A 423 -21.70 16.87 5.50
CA LEU A 423 -22.24 15.74 4.74
C LEU A 423 -22.96 16.20 3.46
N HIS A 424 -23.65 17.34 3.50
CA HIS A 424 -24.31 17.93 2.32
C HIS A 424 -23.30 18.32 1.23
N GLU A 425 -22.12 18.80 1.63
CA GLU A 425 -21.00 19.10 0.73
C GLU A 425 -20.32 17.83 0.16
N GLY A 426 -20.75 16.63 0.57
CA GLY A 426 -20.21 15.36 0.08
C GLY A 426 -18.94 14.89 0.78
N LYS A 427 -18.49 15.58 1.84
CA LYS A 427 -17.22 15.27 2.54
C LYS A 427 -17.23 13.92 3.29
N GLY A 428 -18.39 13.29 3.44
CA GLY A 428 -18.55 11.98 4.06
C GLY A 428 -18.32 10.76 3.13
N LYS A 429 -18.04 10.98 1.85
CA LYS A 429 -17.94 9.90 0.84
C LYS A 429 -16.81 10.11 -0.19
N ILE A 430 -15.85 10.98 0.14
CA ILE A 430 -14.73 11.35 -0.75
C ILE A 430 -13.90 10.12 -1.11
N ILE A 431 -13.58 9.26 -0.12
CA ILE A 431 -12.72 8.08 -0.34
C ILE A 431 -13.45 7.08 -1.23
N LYS A 432 -14.73 6.84 -0.96
CA LYS A 432 -15.57 5.96 -1.78
C LYS A 432 -15.69 6.46 -3.22
N GLU A 433 -15.95 7.75 -3.43
CA GLU A 433 -16.05 8.34 -4.77
C GLU A 433 -14.70 8.31 -5.51
N ALA A 434 -13.59 8.61 -4.81
CA ALA A 434 -12.25 8.54 -5.38
C ALA A 434 -11.86 7.11 -5.82
N ARG A 435 -12.31 6.08 -5.08
CA ARG A 435 -12.10 4.68 -5.45
C ARG A 435 -12.78 4.32 -6.77
N GLU A 436 -13.96 4.87 -7.02
CA GLU A 436 -14.78 4.59 -8.22
C GLU A 436 -14.41 5.47 -9.42
N ALA A 437 -13.77 6.61 -9.17
CA ALA A 437 -13.35 7.54 -10.21
C ALA A 437 -12.39 6.93 -11.24
N ASN A 438 -12.51 7.41 -12.48
CA ASN A 438 -11.47 7.24 -13.49
C ASN A 438 -10.55 8.45 -13.40
N VAL A 439 -9.24 8.20 -13.31
CA VAL A 439 -8.22 9.23 -13.14
C VAL A 439 -7.33 9.17 -14.37
N GLU A 440 -7.18 10.30 -15.03
CA GLU A 440 -6.32 10.47 -16.19
C GLU A 440 -5.00 11.15 -15.77
N PRO A 441 -3.92 11.08 -16.57
CA PRO A 441 -2.64 11.70 -16.24
C PRO A 441 -2.73 13.21 -15.95
N GLU A 442 -3.63 13.92 -16.62
CA GLU A 442 -3.84 15.36 -16.45
C GLU A 442 -4.34 15.71 -15.04
N ASP A 443 -5.03 14.78 -14.38
CA ASP A 443 -5.59 14.98 -13.03
C ASP A 443 -4.52 15.06 -11.93
N VAL A 444 -3.28 14.66 -12.26
CA VAL A 444 -2.15 14.53 -11.33
C VAL A 444 -0.92 15.34 -11.75
N GLU A 445 -1.05 16.26 -12.72
CA GLU A 445 0.07 17.12 -13.17
C GLU A 445 0.66 17.98 -12.04
N ASP A 446 -0.14 18.34 -11.05
CA ASP A 446 0.26 19.17 -9.90
C ASP A 446 0.96 18.37 -8.78
N VAL A 447 1.23 17.08 -8.96
CA VAL A 447 1.95 16.27 -7.96
C VAL A 447 3.36 16.81 -7.76
N ASP A 448 3.65 17.23 -6.52
CA ASP A 448 4.89 17.90 -6.15
C ASP A 448 6.04 16.96 -5.76
N VAL A 449 5.87 15.66 -5.96
CA VAL A 449 6.84 14.61 -5.65
C VAL A 449 7.09 13.78 -6.90
N ASP A 450 8.31 13.79 -7.41
CA ASP A 450 8.72 12.92 -8.51
C ASP A 450 9.63 11.80 -8.01
N GLY A 451 9.07 10.61 -7.84
CA GLY A 451 9.80 9.40 -7.45
C GLY A 451 10.72 8.88 -8.54
N SER A 452 10.55 9.28 -9.80
CA SER A 452 11.40 8.81 -10.90
C SER A 452 12.85 9.34 -10.79
N GLU A 453 13.07 10.42 -10.04
CA GLU A 453 14.42 10.92 -9.71
C GLU A 453 15.27 9.89 -8.94
N LEU A 454 14.64 8.88 -8.34
CA LEU A 454 15.33 7.82 -7.61
C LEU A 454 16.08 6.84 -8.54
N TRP A 455 15.76 6.83 -9.83
CA TRP A 455 16.46 6.03 -10.83
C TRP A 455 17.86 6.57 -11.12
N GLY A 456 18.84 5.66 -11.28
CA GLY A 456 20.24 6.01 -11.48
C GLY A 456 20.54 7.08 -12.54
N PRO A 457 19.94 7.08 -13.74
CA PRO A 457 20.25 8.07 -14.78
C PRO A 457 19.90 9.51 -14.39
N ARG A 458 18.85 9.70 -13.56
CA ARG A 458 18.44 11.02 -13.05
C ARG A 458 19.22 11.43 -11.79
N LYS A 459 19.77 10.44 -11.07
CA LYS A 459 20.59 10.62 -9.85
C LYS A 459 22.07 10.89 -10.12
N PHE A 460 22.59 10.42 -11.26
CA PHE A 460 23.99 10.58 -11.66
C PHE A 460 24.10 11.61 -12.79
N ASN A 461 24.95 12.64 -12.61
CA ASN A 461 25.23 13.62 -13.66
C ASN A 461 25.72 12.89 -14.94
N MET A 462 25.13 13.20 -16.10
CA MET A 462 25.50 12.64 -17.40
C MET A 462 27.01 12.75 -17.71
N GLU A 463 27.71 13.74 -17.15
CA GLU A 463 29.19 13.84 -17.26
C GLU A 463 29.94 12.77 -16.45
N GLN A 464 29.42 12.40 -15.28
CA GLN A 464 29.97 11.32 -14.46
C GLN A 464 29.66 9.97 -15.11
N PHE A 465 28.46 9.84 -15.70
CA PHE A 465 28.04 8.71 -16.53
C PHE A 465 28.97 8.47 -17.74
N ARG A 466 29.43 9.55 -18.40
CA ARG A 466 30.37 9.50 -19.53
C ARG A 466 31.80 9.09 -19.14
N ARG A 467 32.27 9.41 -17.93
CA ARG A 467 33.64 9.12 -17.48
C ARG A 467 33.85 7.65 -17.16
N ASP A 468 32.84 6.99 -16.58
CA ASP A 468 33.07 5.70 -15.95
C ASP A 468 33.10 4.52 -16.92
N ARG A 469 32.59 4.64 -18.17
CA ARG A 469 32.60 3.63 -19.27
C ARG A 469 32.27 2.15 -18.91
N HIS A 470 31.89 1.90 -17.67
CA HIS A 470 31.70 0.60 -17.05
C HIS A 470 30.64 0.75 -15.97
N LEU A 471 29.40 0.95 -16.41
CA LEU A 471 28.26 0.56 -15.60
C LEU A 471 27.49 -0.43 -16.46
N GLY A 472 27.42 -1.67 -15.98
CA GLY A 472 26.88 -2.82 -16.70
C GLY A 472 25.37 -2.69 -16.92
N ALA A 473 24.97 -1.83 -17.84
CA ALA A 473 23.61 -1.77 -18.38
C ALA A 473 23.44 -2.69 -19.60
N ARG A 474 24.53 -3.35 -20.02
CA ARG A 474 24.52 -4.26 -21.17
C ARG A 474 24.85 -5.67 -20.70
N ALA A 475 23.91 -6.57 -20.94
CA ALA A 475 24.14 -7.99 -20.78
C ALA A 475 25.30 -8.42 -21.68
N SER A 476 26.30 -9.08 -21.08
CA SER A 476 27.48 -9.58 -21.77
C SER A 476 27.13 -10.76 -22.70
N ASN A 477 28.03 -11.12 -23.62
CA ASN A 477 27.85 -12.36 -24.41
C ASN A 477 27.79 -13.62 -23.51
N ALA A 478 28.43 -13.58 -22.34
CA ALA A 478 28.34 -14.66 -21.37
C ALA A 478 26.95 -14.70 -20.71
N ASP A 479 26.34 -13.54 -20.48
CA ASP A 479 25.01 -13.40 -19.88
C ASP A 479 23.93 -13.97 -20.81
N VAL A 480 24.01 -13.64 -22.10
CA VAL A 480 23.13 -14.21 -23.14
C VAL A 480 23.34 -15.71 -23.28
N ALA A 481 24.59 -16.17 -23.26
CA ALA A 481 24.90 -17.60 -23.31
C ALA A 481 24.34 -18.37 -22.10
N GLU A 482 24.37 -17.76 -20.91
CA GLU A 482 23.80 -18.37 -19.70
C GLU A 482 22.26 -18.43 -19.77
N LEU A 483 21.58 -17.38 -20.26
CA LEU A 483 20.13 -17.44 -20.51
C LEU A 483 19.78 -18.57 -21.49
N MET A 484 20.52 -18.67 -22.60
CA MET A 484 20.30 -19.71 -23.60
C MET A 484 20.55 -21.11 -23.04
N ARG A 485 21.55 -21.26 -22.16
CA ARG A 485 21.80 -22.51 -21.43
C ARG A 485 20.61 -22.86 -20.52
N LEU A 486 20.08 -21.90 -19.76
CA LEU A 486 18.93 -22.12 -18.88
C LEU A 486 17.70 -22.56 -19.67
N LEU A 487 17.45 -21.94 -20.84
CA LEU A 487 16.37 -22.33 -21.75
C LEU A 487 16.53 -23.75 -22.31
N GLN A 488 17.75 -24.13 -22.70
CA GLN A 488 18.03 -25.48 -23.18
C GLN A 488 17.83 -26.57 -22.13
N MET A 489 17.83 -26.22 -20.84
CA MET A 489 17.55 -27.16 -19.76
C MET A 489 16.07 -27.36 -19.49
N MET A 490 15.21 -26.52 -20.06
CA MET A 490 13.76 -26.59 -19.90
C MET A 490 13.07 -27.44 -20.97
N GLY A 491 13.67 -27.54 -22.16
CA GLY A 491 13.22 -28.42 -23.26
C GLY A 491 13.85 -29.80 -23.21
#